data_AF-A0A8K0RFR7-F1
#
_entry.id   AF-A0A8K0RFR7-F1
#
_cell.length_a   1.000
_cell.length_b   1.000
_cell.length_c   1.000
_cell.angle_alpha   90.00
_cell.angle_beta   90.00
_cell.angle_gamma   90.00
#
_symmetry.space_group_name_H-M   'P 1'
#
loop_
_entity.id
_entity.type
_entity.pdbx_description
1 polymer ?
#
loop_
_entity_poly.entity_id
_entity_poly.type
_entity_poly.pdbx_seq_one_letter_code
_entity_poly.pdbx_strand_id
1 'polypeptide(L)'
;MAGWGMGWFGGGQAKKEAPKKAILQLRGQLEMLNKREKHLQNQMDEQDTLARKYVSSNKNAAKAALRRKKQFEHSLEQTSAQITTLEREIYSIETANINKETLDAMKNAGTAMKQIHAGLTIDKVDNVMEDLREQHAIGEEISEAITSGVTSTGIDEDELDEELAELQQEKLDEEMLKTGNVPVSDTVGRMPAAPNQKLPQQRVEEDDEEEELRKLQAEMAM
;
A
#
# COMPACT_ATOMS: atom_id res chain seq x y z
N MET A 1 -12.64 -22.14 -61.63
CA MET A 1 -11.23 -22.13 -61.16
C MET A 1 -11.24 -21.78 -59.68
N ALA A 2 -10.93 -22.77 -58.84
CA ALA A 2 -10.79 -22.58 -57.40
C ALA A 2 -9.47 -21.85 -57.10
N GLY A 3 -9.53 -20.87 -56.20
CA GLY A 3 -8.48 -19.89 -55.94
C GLY A 3 -8.35 -19.56 -54.46
N TRP A 4 -8.06 -20.58 -53.65
CA TRP A 4 -7.26 -20.52 -52.43
C TRP A 4 -7.60 -19.46 -51.37
N GLY A 5 -8.38 -19.90 -50.37
CA GLY A 5 -8.20 -19.41 -49.01
C GLY A 5 -6.87 -19.92 -48.44
N MET A 6 -6.11 -19.04 -47.81
CA MET A 6 -5.04 -19.40 -46.87
C MET A 6 -4.65 -18.17 -46.04
N GLY A 7 -4.69 -18.31 -44.72
CA GLY A 7 -3.86 -17.49 -43.84
C GLY A 7 -4.52 -16.53 -42.85
N TRP A 8 -5.57 -16.94 -42.09
CA TRP A 8 -5.97 -16.20 -40.88
C TRP A 8 -5.74 -16.94 -39.55
N PHE A 9 -5.09 -18.10 -39.58
CA PHE A 9 -4.72 -18.85 -38.36
C PHE A 9 -3.21 -18.75 -38.11
N GLY A 10 -2.78 -17.62 -37.52
CA GLY A 10 -1.39 -17.43 -37.09
C GLY A 10 -1.14 -16.26 -36.13
N GLY A 11 -2.15 -15.44 -35.81
CA GLY A 11 -1.96 -14.16 -35.10
C GLY A 11 -1.81 -14.23 -33.57
N GLY A 12 -1.89 -15.41 -32.96
CA GLY A 12 -1.84 -15.55 -31.49
C GLY A 12 -0.46 -15.27 -30.89
N GLN A 13 0.59 -15.73 -31.57
CA GLN A 13 1.98 -15.57 -31.10
C GLN A 13 2.53 -14.18 -31.46
N ALA A 14 2.22 -13.67 -32.66
CA ALA A 14 2.62 -12.34 -33.11
C ALA A 14 2.07 -11.20 -32.22
N LYS A 15 0.87 -11.35 -31.65
CA LYS A 15 0.27 -10.36 -30.74
C LYS A 15 0.90 -10.33 -29.34
N LYS A 16 1.47 -11.45 -28.86
CA LYS A 16 2.18 -11.51 -27.56
C LYS A 16 3.62 -11.01 -27.67
N GLU A 17 4.25 -11.15 -28.83
CA GLU A 17 5.62 -10.68 -29.11
C GLU A 17 5.69 -9.15 -29.35
N ALA A 18 4.58 -8.52 -29.72
CA ALA A 18 4.56 -7.11 -30.13
C ALA A 18 5.03 -6.11 -29.04
N PRO A 19 4.59 -6.20 -27.76
CA PRO A 19 5.03 -5.26 -26.72
C PRO A 19 6.52 -5.41 -26.40
N LYS A 20 7.01 -6.66 -26.29
CA LYS A 20 8.42 -6.96 -26.03
C LYS A 20 9.32 -6.44 -27.15
N LYS A 21 8.91 -6.67 -28.41
CA LYS A 21 9.63 -6.16 -29.57
C LYS A 21 9.68 -4.62 -29.60
N ALA A 22 8.57 -3.95 -29.30
CA ALA A 22 8.52 -2.49 -29.22
C ALA A 22 9.46 -1.97 -28.13
N ILE A 23 9.42 -2.53 -26.92
CA ILE A 23 10.33 -2.17 -25.83
C ILE A 23 11.81 -2.36 -26.24
N LEU A 24 12.15 -3.48 -26.90
CA LEU A 24 13.52 -3.71 -27.38
C LEU A 24 13.96 -2.66 -28.41
N GLN A 25 13.09 -2.29 -29.34
CA GLN A 25 13.39 -1.24 -30.33
C GLN A 25 13.59 0.12 -29.66
N LEU A 26 12.72 0.49 -28.71
CA LEU A 26 12.83 1.74 -27.95
C LEU A 26 14.13 1.76 -27.12
N ARG A 27 14.51 0.66 -26.48
CA ARG A 27 15.77 0.54 -25.73
C ARG A 27 17.00 0.65 -26.65
N GLY A 28 16.95 0.08 -27.84
CA GLY A 28 18.00 0.26 -28.85
C GLY A 28 18.14 1.73 -29.28
N GLN A 29 17.02 2.42 -29.48
CA GLN A 29 17.02 3.85 -29.80
C GLN A 29 17.56 4.68 -28.64
N LEU A 30 17.18 4.35 -27.39
CA LEU A 30 17.69 5.00 -26.19
C LEU A 30 19.21 4.88 -26.08
N GLU A 31 19.78 3.70 -26.37
CA GLU A 31 21.23 3.51 -26.40
C GLU A 31 21.92 4.41 -27.43
N MET A 32 21.33 4.54 -28.63
CA MET A 32 21.83 5.45 -29.67
C MET A 32 21.79 6.91 -29.20
N LEU A 33 20.70 7.35 -28.57
CA LEU A 33 20.57 8.72 -28.06
C LEU A 33 21.57 8.99 -26.92
N ASN A 34 21.78 8.04 -26.00
CA ASN A 34 22.80 8.16 -24.96
C ASN A 34 24.23 8.28 -25.53
N LYS A 35 24.54 7.55 -26.61
CA LYS A 35 25.82 7.71 -27.33
C LYS A 35 25.92 9.09 -27.97
N ARG A 36 24.84 9.59 -28.57
CA ARG A 36 24.78 10.94 -29.16
C ARG A 36 24.96 12.03 -28.10
N GLU A 37 24.32 11.89 -26.94
CA GLU A 37 24.44 12.80 -25.80
C GLU A 37 25.91 12.95 -25.37
N LYS A 38 26.60 11.82 -25.14
CA LYS A 38 28.03 11.80 -24.82
C LYS A 38 28.89 12.45 -25.91
N HIS A 39 28.57 12.19 -27.17
CA HIS A 39 29.30 12.79 -28.29
C HIS A 39 29.13 14.32 -28.33
N LEU A 40 27.90 14.82 -28.13
CA LEU A 40 27.61 16.26 -28.07
C LEU A 40 28.33 16.92 -26.89
N GLN A 41 28.38 16.26 -25.72
CA GLN A 41 29.12 16.75 -24.56
C GLN A 41 30.62 16.90 -24.87
N ASN A 42 31.23 15.87 -25.49
CA ASN A 42 32.64 15.95 -25.91
C ASN A 42 32.87 17.10 -26.90
N GLN A 43 31.98 17.28 -27.89
CA GLN A 43 32.08 18.38 -28.84
C GLN A 43 31.96 19.76 -28.16
N MET A 44 31.11 19.88 -27.14
CA MET A 44 31.00 21.10 -26.34
C MET A 44 32.30 21.41 -25.59
N ASP A 45 32.92 20.39 -24.98
CA ASP A 45 34.17 20.53 -24.23
C ASP A 45 35.34 20.92 -25.15
N GLU A 46 35.38 20.36 -26.36
CA GLU A 46 36.34 20.77 -27.40
C GLU A 46 36.16 22.23 -27.80
N GLN A 47 34.92 22.69 -28.03
CA GLN A 47 34.66 24.09 -28.38
C GLN A 47 34.96 25.03 -27.20
N ASP A 48 34.72 24.62 -25.96
CA ASP A 48 35.09 25.38 -24.77
C ASP A 48 36.61 25.56 -24.68
N THR A 49 37.35 24.48 -24.89
CA THR A 49 38.82 24.49 -24.92
C THR A 49 39.35 25.41 -26.02
N LEU A 50 38.78 25.35 -27.22
CA LEU A 50 39.15 26.25 -28.32
C LEU A 50 38.82 27.71 -28.01
N ALA A 51 37.66 27.99 -27.40
CA ALA A 51 37.28 29.33 -27.00
C ALA A 51 38.27 29.92 -26.00
N ARG A 52 38.67 29.14 -24.98
CA ARG A 52 39.68 29.54 -23.99
C ARG A 52 41.05 29.78 -24.62
N LYS A 53 41.46 28.95 -25.59
CA LYS A 53 42.73 29.11 -26.31
C LYS A 53 42.82 30.43 -27.07
N TYR A 54 41.72 30.86 -27.69
CA TYR A 54 41.71 32.07 -28.54
C TYR A 54 41.26 33.34 -27.83
N VAL A 55 40.82 33.27 -26.56
CA VAL A 55 40.18 34.41 -25.86
C VAL A 55 41.08 35.65 -25.79
N SER A 56 42.39 35.48 -25.64
CA SER A 56 43.38 36.57 -25.53
C SER A 56 44.03 36.96 -26.86
N SER A 57 44.01 36.07 -27.87
CA SER A 57 44.76 36.23 -29.12
C SER A 57 43.90 36.50 -30.35
N ASN A 58 42.69 35.91 -30.42
CA ASN A 58 41.80 36.03 -31.57
C ASN A 58 40.32 35.98 -31.13
N LYS A 59 39.78 37.17 -30.85
CA LYS A 59 38.39 37.35 -30.40
C LYS A 59 37.35 36.77 -31.36
N ASN A 60 37.59 36.84 -32.68
CA ASN A 60 36.66 36.31 -33.68
C ASN A 60 36.62 34.78 -33.66
N ALA A 61 37.78 34.14 -33.55
CA ALA A 61 37.87 32.68 -33.41
C ALA A 61 37.22 32.18 -32.11
N ALA A 62 37.47 32.86 -30.99
CA ALA A 62 36.84 32.54 -29.70
C ALA A 62 35.30 32.65 -29.79
N LYS A 63 34.78 33.73 -30.39
CA LYS A 63 33.33 33.92 -30.58
C LYS A 63 32.72 32.85 -31.49
N ALA A 64 33.42 32.41 -32.52
CA ALA A 64 32.96 31.33 -33.39
C ALA A 64 32.89 29.97 -32.65
N ALA A 65 33.89 29.65 -31.82
CA ALA A 65 33.89 28.45 -30.99
C ALA A 65 32.72 28.47 -29.99
N LEU A 66 32.49 29.59 -29.30
CA LEU A 66 31.35 29.74 -28.38
C LEU A 66 29.98 29.58 -29.07
N ARG A 67 29.83 30.08 -30.30
CA ARG A 67 28.59 29.87 -31.07
C ARG A 67 28.35 28.40 -31.39
N ARG A 68 29.39 27.66 -31.78
CA ARG A 68 29.29 26.21 -32.02
C ARG A 68 28.95 25.45 -30.74
N LYS A 69 29.61 25.79 -29.62
CA LYS A 69 29.26 25.25 -28.30
C LYS A 69 27.77 25.43 -27.99
N LYS A 70 27.23 26.64 -28.20
CA LYS A 70 25.80 26.94 -28.00
C LYS A 70 24.86 26.13 -28.90
N GLN A 71 25.27 25.84 -30.14
CA GLN A 71 24.51 24.97 -31.04
C GLN A 71 24.49 23.50 -30.56
N PHE A 72 25.62 23.01 -30.04
CA PHE A 72 25.69 21.69 -29.43
C PHE A 72 24.90 21.61 -28.13
N GLU A 73 24.92 22.64 -27.28
CA GLU A 73 24.08 22.74 -26.08
C GLU A 73 22.59 22.61 -26.43
N HIS A 74 22.13 23.30 -27.48
CA HIS A 74 20.74 23.17 -27.92
C HIS A 74 20.42 21.77 -28.46
N SER A 75 21.36 21.17 -29.21
CA SER A 75 21.21 19.80 -29.71
C SER A 75 21.20 18.77 -28.58
N LEU A 76 21.95 19.03 -27.50
CA LEU A 76 22.01 18.22 -26.30
C LEU A 76 20.66 18.27 -25.58
N GLU A 77 20.12 19.45 -25.35
CA GLU A 77 18.79 19.65 -24.76
C GLU A 77 17.69 18.89 -25.52
N GLN A 78 17.68 18.98 -26.86
CA GLN A 78 16.77 18.21 -27.69
C GLN A 78 16.95 16.70 -27.54
N THR A 79 18.20 16.23 -27.46
CA THR A 79 18.53 14.81 -27.28
C THR A 79 18.04 14.31 -25.92
N SER A 80 18.27 15.07 -24.84
CA SER A 80 17.78 14.72 -23.50
C SER A 80 16.25 14.70 -23.43
N ALA A 81 15.57 15.64 -24.10
CA ALA A 81 14.10 15.62 -24.20
C ALA A 81 13.57 14.37 -24.94
N GLN A 82 14.27 13.93 -25.99
CA GLN A 82 13.95 12.67 -26.69
C GLN A 82 14.15 11.45 -25.80
N ILE A 83 15.25 11.40 -25.03
CA ILE A 83 15.53 10.32 -24.06
C ILE A 83 14.37 10.21 -23.06
N THR A 84 14.01 11.31 -22.37
CA THR A 84 12.91 11.33 -21.40
C THR A 84 11.57 10.90 -22.01
N THR A 85 11.33 11.24 -23.29
CA THR A 85 10.13 10.82 -23.99
C THR A 85 10.11 9.30 -24.21
N LEU A 86 11.21 8.72 -24.68
CA LEU A 86 11.30 7.27 -24.89
C LEU A 86 11.22 6.48 -23.58
N GLU A 87 11.83 6.97 -22.50
CA GLU A 87 11.73 6.34 -21.17
C GLU A 87 10.28 6.28 -20.69
N ARG A 88 9.53 7.38 -20.88
CA ARG A 88 8.11 7.44 -20.56
C ARG A 88 7.29 6.47 -21.40
N GLU A 89 7.59 6.35 -22.69
CA GLU A 89 6.92 5.39 -23.58
C GLU A 89 7.18 3.94 -23.17
N ILE A 90 8.43 3.60 -22.84
CA ILE A 90 8.78 2.26 -22.32
C ILE A 90 7.95 1.94 -21.07
N TYR A 91 7.96 2.86 -20.09
CA TYR A 91 7.18 2.71 -18.86
C TYR A 91 5.67 2.57 -19.13
N SER A 92 5.14 3.36 -20.06
CA SER A 92 3.72 3.29 -20.43
C SER A 92 3.36 1.94 -21.06
N ILE A 93 4.23 1.37 -21.90
CA ILE A 93 3.99 0.05 -22.51
C ILE A 93 4.07 -1.05 -21.45
N GLU A 94 5.04 -0.98 -20.54
CA GLU A 94 5.19 -1.94 -19.43
C GLU A 94 3.96 -1.91 -18.52
N THR A 95 3.48 -0.72 -18.15
CA THR A 95 2.25 -0.54 -17.36
C THR A 95 1.02 -1.05 -18.10
N ALA A 96 0.89 -0.74 -19.39
CA ALA A 96 -0.23 -1.23 -20.20
C ALA A 96 -0.24 -2.78 -20.29
N ASN A 97 0.94 -3.42 -20.34
CA ASN A 97 1.01 -4.87 -20.34
C ASN A 97 0.56 -5.47 -19.00
N ILE A 98 0.97 -4.88 -17.87
CA ILE A 98 0.50 -5.30 -16.54
C ILE A 98 -1.02 -5.15 -16.43
N ASN A 99 -1.56 -3.99 -16.80
CA ASN A 99 -3.00 -3.73 -16.76
C ASN A 99 -3.80 -4.74 -17.60
N LYS A 100 -3.27 -5.12 -18.76
CA LYS A 100 -3.86 -6.16 -19.60
C LYS A 100 -3.87 -7.51 -18.89
N GLU A 101 -2.77 -7.92 -18.29
CA GLU A 101 -2.68 -9.19 -17.55
C GLU A 101 -3.66 -9.23 -16.37
N THR A 102 -3.78 -8.12 -15.63
CA THR A 102 -4.81 -7.97 -14.57
C THR A 102 -6.23 -8.13 -15.13
N LEU A 103 -6.53 -7.47 -16.24
CA LEU A 103 -7.85 -7.57 -16.88
C LEU A 103 -8.16 -8.99 -17.35
N ASP A 104 -7.17 -9.68 -17.95
CA ASP A 104 -7.30 -11.08 -18.38
C ASP A 104 -7.57 -12.00 -17.17
N ALA A 105 -6.89 -11.78 -16.04
CA ALA A 105 -7.14 -12.50 -14.79
C ALA A 105 -8.56 -12.26 -14.25
N MET A 106 -9.02 -11.00 -14.24
CA MET A 106 -10.38 -10.64 -13.83
C MET A 106 -11.43 -11.28 -14.73
N LYS A 107 -11.20 -11.34 -16.04
CA LYS A 107 -12.08 -12.01 -16.99
C LYS A 107 -12.19 -13.51 -16.71
N ASN A 108 -11.08 -14.16 -16.40
CA ASN A 108 -11.06 -15.57 -16.02
C ASN A 108 -11.82 -15.80 -14.72
N ALA A 109 -11.60 -14.95 -13.70
CA ALA A 109 -12.34 -15.01 -12.44
C ALA A 109 -13.85 -14.83 -12.65
N GLY A 110 -14.27 -13.84 -13.44
CA GLY A 110 -15.68 -13.64 -13.79
C GLY A 110 -16.29 -14.82 -14.55
N THR A 111 -15.50 -15.51 -15.38
CA THR A 111 -15.94 -16.73 -16.07
C THR A 111 -16.12 -17.90 -15.10
N ALA A 112 -15.17 -18.09 -14.17
CA ALA A 112 -15.29 -19.10 -13.12
C ALA A 112 -16.49 -18.84 -12.20
N MET A 113 -16.71 -17.59 -11.78
CA MET A 113 -17.88 -17.20 -10.99
C MET A 113 -19.20 -17.49 -11.71
N LYS A 114 -19.27 -17.20 -13.03
CA LYS A 114 -20.43 -17.57 -13.84
C LYS A 114 -20.67 -19.08 -13.86
N GLN A 115 -19.62 -19.90 -13.94
CA GLN A 115 -19.74 -21.36 -13.92
C GLN A 115 -20.19 -21.89 -12.55
N ILE A 116 -19.64 -21.35 -11.46
CA ILE A 116 -20.06 -21.70 -10.08
C ILE A 116 -21.56 -21.38 -9.90
N HIS A 117 -22.01 -20.21 -10.36
CA HIS A 117 -23.41 -19.80 -10.23
C HIS A 117 -24.34 -20.42 -11.28
N ALA A 118 -23.84 -20.92 -12.42
CA ALA A 118 -24.67 -21.52 -13.46
C ALA A 118 -25.45 -22.76 -12.95
N GLY A 119 -24.95 -23.43 -11.91
CA GLY A 119 -25.65 -24.52 -11.24
C GLY A 119 -26.62 -24.09 -10.13
N LEU A 120 -26.53 -22.84 -9.66
CA LEU A 120 -27.31 -22.26 -8.57
C LEU A 120 -28.47 -21.42 -9.12
N THR A 121 -29.36 -22.05 -9.90
CA THR A 121 -30.60 -21.39 -10.33
C THR A 121 -31.56 -21.30 -9.14
N ILE A 122 -32.37 -20.24 -9.08
CA ILE A 122 -33.39 -20.07 -8.02
C ILE A 122 -34.28 -21.31 -7.92
N ASP A 123 -34.69 -21.88 -9.06
CA ASP A 123 -35.50 -23.10 -9.09
C ASP A 123 -34.81 -24.29 -8.42
N LYS A 124 -33.48 -24.40 -8.51
CA LYS A 124 -32.74 -25.49 -7.86
C LYS A 124 -32.56 -25.24 -6.36
N VAL A 125 -32.44 -23.98 -5.96
CA VAL A 125 -32.41 -23.62 -4.54
C VAL A 125 -33.77 -23.91 -3.90
N ASP A 126 -34.87 -23.55 -4.58
CA ASP A 126 -36.23 -23.83 -4.10
C ASP A 126 -36.48 -25.33 -3.98
N ASN A 127 -36.11 -26.15 -4.98
CA ASN A 127 -36.21 -27.61 -4.90
C ASN A 127 -35.38 -28.20 -3.74
N VAL A 128 -34.13 -27.74 -3.53
CA VAL A 128 -33.30 -28.22 -2.42
C VAL A 128 -33.91 -27.83 -1.06
N MET A 129 -34.51 -26.64 -0.95
CA MET A 129 -35.16 -26.19 0.28
C MET A 129 -36.47 -26.96 0.54
N GLU A 130 -37.17 -27.38 -0.51
CA GLU A 130 -38.35 -28.24 -0.41
C GLU A 130 -37.97 -29.65 0.03
N ASP A 131 -36.96 -30.27 -0.60
CA ASP A 131 -36.40 -31.57 -0.19
C ASP A 131 -35.93 -31.53 1.27
N LEU A 132 -35.29 -30.43 1.70
CA LEU A 132 -34.79 -30.28 3.07
C LEU A 132 -35.92 -30.15 4.09
N ARG A 133 -37.03 -29.49 3.73
CA ARG A 133 -38.24 -29.43 4.56
C ARG A 133 -38.93 -30.80 4.64
N GLU A 134 -38.98 -31.54 3.54
CA GLU A 134 -39.53 -32.90 3.52
C GLU A 134 -38.69 -33.84 4.40
N GLN A 135 -37.36 -33.79 4.29
CA GLN A 135 -36.45 -34.56 5.16
C GLN A 135 -36.56 -34.16 6.63
N HIS A 136 -36.76 -32.86 6.93
CA HIS A 136 -37.01 -32.41 8.30
C HIS A 136 -38.33 -32.95 8.85
N ALA A 137 -39.39 -32.90 8.05
CA ALA A 137 -40.71 -33.44 8.44
C ALA A 137 -40.64 -34.95 8.69
N ILE A 138 -39.92 -35.71 7.86
CA ILE A 138 -39.64 -37.13 8.08
C ILE A 138 -38.86 -37.33 9.38
N GLY A 139 -37.87 -36.49 9.66
CA GLY A 139 -37.11 -36.52 10.92
C GLY A 139 -37.97 -36.28 12.16
N GLU A 140 -38.89 -35.32 12.09
CA GLU A 140 -39.88 -35.07 13.15
C GLU A 140 -40.85 -36.25 13.31
N GLU A 141 -41.38 -36.80 12.22
CA GLU A 141 -42.26 -37.96 12.25
C GLU A 141 -41.56 -39.21 12.83
N ILE A 142 -40.28 -39.42 12.51
CA ILE A 142 -39.46 -40.48 13.12
C ILE A 142 -39.26 -40.21 14.61
N SER A 143 -38.94 -38.97 14.99
CA SER A 143 -38.76 -38.60 16.40
C SER A 143 -40.05 -38.82 17.19
N GLU A 144 -41.19 -38.42 16.63
CA GLU A 144 -42.52 -38.61 17.20
C GLU A 144 -42.94 -40.09 17.22
N ALA A 145 -42.60 -40.88 16.20
CA ALA A 145 -42.84 -42.32 16.20
C ALA A 145 -41.99 -43.07 17.24
N ILE A 146 -40.73 -42.66 17.44
CA ILE A 146 -39.85 -43.22 18.47
C ILE A 146 -40.34 -42.84 19.87
N THR A 147 -40.77 -41.59 20.06
CA THR A 147 -41.21 -41.09 21.36
C THR A 147 -42.67 -41.45 21.68
N SER A 148 -43.54 -41.64 20.68
CA SER A 148 -44.93 -42.07 20.90
C SER A 148 -45.06 -43.50 21.44
N GLY A 149 -44.04 -44.34 21.24
CA GLY A 149 -43.92 -45.66 21.85
C GLY A 149 -43.24 -45.65 23.23
N VAL A 150 -42.47 -44.61 23.53
CA VAL A 150 -41.98 -44.34 24.88
C VAL A 150 -43.10 -43.60 25.60
N THR A 151 -44.01 -44.33 26.24
CA THR A 151 -44.74 -43.74 27.37
C THR A 151 -43.68 -43.12 28.24
N SER A 152 -43.66 -41.79 28.33
CA SER A 152 -42.82 -41.09 29.29
C SER A 152 -43.11 -41.78 30.62
N THR A 153 -42.18 -42.62 31.09
CA THR A 153 -42.05 -42.87 32.51
C THR A 153 -41.77 -41.47 33.04
N GLY A 154 -42.84 -40.81 33.50
CA GLY A 154 -42.81 -39.43 33.89
C GLY A 154 -41.60 -39.24 34.78
N ILE A 155 -40.71 -38.36 34.34
CA ILE A 155 -39.74 -37.79 35.25
C ILE A 155 -40.61 -37.12 36.32
N ASP A 156 -40.47 -37.56 37.57
CA ASP A 156 -41.21 -36.97 38.66
C ASP A 156 -40.70 -35.54 38.84
N GLU A 157 -41.49 -34.55 38.42
CA GLU A 157 -41.10 -33.15 38.50
C GLU A 157 -40.79 -32.75 39.96
N ASP A 158 -41.41 -33.43 40.94
CA ASP A 158 -41.14 -33.22 42.36
C ASP A 158 -39.73 -33.71 42.76
N GLU A 159 -39.24 -34.82 42.20
CA GLU A 159 -37.86 -35.33 42.42
C GLU A 159 -36.84 -34.38 41.79
N LEU A 160 -37.16 -33.83 40.61
CA LEU A 160 -36.30 -32.88 39.91
C LEU A 160 -36.21 -31.53 40.62
N ASP A 161 -37.32 -31.07 41.22
CA ASP A 161 -37.38 -29.84 42.00
C ASP A 161 -36.58 -29.98 43.31
N GLU A 162 -36.61 -31.14 43.96
CA GLU A 162 -35.75 -31.44 45.12
C GLU A 162 -34.26 -31.43 44.74
N GLU A 163 -33.88 -32.12 43.65
CA GLU A 163 -32.49 -32.15 43.19
C GLU A 163 -32.00 -30.74 42.79
N LEU A 164 -32.86 -29.94 42.16
CA LEU A 164 -32.56 -28.55 41.80
C LEU A 164 -32.37 -27.67 43.03
N ALA A 165 -33.20 -27.83 44.06
CA ALA A 165 -33.08 -27.09 45.31
C ALA A 165 -31.76 -27.41 46.02
N GLU A 166 -31.34 -28.68 46.01
CA GLU A 166 -30.08 -29.13 46.60
C GLU A 166 -28.88 -28.51 45.88
N LEU A 167 -28.87 -28.52 44.54
CA LEU A 167 -27.83 -27.87 43.73
C LEU A 167 -27.75 -26.34 43.94
N GLN A 168 -28.90 -25.68 44.12
CA GLN A 168 -28.93 -24.24 44.40
C GLN A 168 -28.33 -23.91 45.76
N GLN A 169 -28.60 -24.74 46.77
CA GLN A 169 -28.02 -24.57 48.11
C GLN A 169 -26.50 -24.80 48.08
N GLU A 170 -26.02 -25.86 47.42
CA GLU A 170 -24.57 -26.10 47.27
C GLU A 170 -23.85 -24.91 46.65
N LYS A 171 -24.45 -24.29 45.63
CA LYS A 171 -23.87 -23.12 44.96
C LYS A 171 -23.85 -21.88 45.86
N LEU A 172 -24.90 -21.64 46.64
CA LEU A 172 -24.95 -20.53 47.60
C LEU A 172 -23.88 -20.71 48.69
N ASP A 173 -23.72 -21.92 49.20
CA ASP A 173 -22.69 -22.24 50.20
C ASP A 173 -21.28 -22.01 49.62
N GLU A 174 -21.05 -22.40 48.35
CA GLU A 174 -19.79 -22.15 47.64
C GLU A 174 -19.52 -20.64 47.46
N GLU A 175 -20.54 -19.84 47.15
CA GLU A 175 -20.42 -18.38 47.02
C GLU A 175 -20.19 -17.69 48.38
N MET A 176 -20.83 -18.15 49.44
CA MET A 176 -20.62 -17.64 50.80
C MET A 176 -19.20 -17.90 51.29
N LEU A 177 -18.65 -19.09 51.05
CA LEU A 177 -17.25 -19.43 51.36
C LEU A 177 -16.24 -18.53 50.63
N LYS A 178 -16.60 -17.97 49.46
CA LYS A 178 -15.75 -17.04 48.70
C LYS A 178 -15.77 -15.61 49.24
N THR A 179 -16.75 -15.23 50.07
CA THR A 179 -16.87 -13.88 50.66
C THR A 179 -16.30 -13.82 52.08
N GLY A 180 -14.99 -14.05 52.19
CA GLY A 180 -14.25 -13.92 53.45
C GLY A 180 -14.11 -12.47 53.95
N ASN A 181 -14.47 -12.25 55.22
CA ASN A 181 -13.96 -11.26 56.19
C ASN A 181 -13.82 -9.79 55.74
N VAL A 182 -14.79 -8.95 56.11
CA VAL A 182 -14.68 -7.47 56.08
C VAL A 182 -13.68 -6.94 57.13
N PRO A 183 -12.65 -6.16 56.74
CA PRO A 183 -11.69 -5.61 57.69
C PRO A 183 -12.15 -4.27 58.30
N VAL A 184 -11.90 -4.14 59.59
CA VAL A 184 -12.19 -2.96 60.44
C VAL A 184 -11.28 -1.80 60.05
N SER A 185 -11.86 -0.61 59.86
CA SER A 185 -11.14 0.64 59.57
C SER A 185 -10.54 1.22 60.86
N ASP A 186 -9.23 1.51 60.85
CA ASP A 186 -8.61 2.40 61.81
C ASP A 186 -7.74 3.45 61.10
N THR A 187 -7.80 4.66 61.61
CA THR A 187 -7.46 5.94 60.99
C THR A 187 -5.99 6.36 61.22
N VAL A 188 -5.47 7.24 60.35
CA VAL A 188 -4.67 8.47 60.62
C VAL A 188 -3.59 8.69 59.55
N GLY A 189 -3.66 9.80 58.79
CA GLY A 189 -2.50 10.29 58.02
C GLY A 189 -2.77 11.25 56.84
N ARG A 190 -3.09 12.52 57.14
CA ARG A 190 -2.71 13.78 56.43
C ARG A 190 -2.86 13.92 54.88
N MET A 191 -3.64 14.93 54.50
CA MET A 191 -4.04 15.38 53.15
C MET A 191 -2.91 15.76 52.16
N PRO A 192 -3.09 15.61 50.83
CA PRO A 192 -2.23 16.20 49.80
C PRO A 192 -2.76 17.53 49.22
N ALA A 193 -1.83 18.45 48.91
CA ALA A 193 -2.09 19.78 48.36
C ALA A 193 -2.01 19.83 46.81
N ALA A 194 -2.73 20.80 46.22
CA ALA A 194 -3.01 20.96 44.79
C ALA A 194 -1.86 21.58 43.94
N PRO A 195 -1.90 21.49 42.59
CA PRO A 195 -0.76 21.76 41.70
C PRO A 195 -0.86 23.09 40.93
N ASN A 196 0.27 23.79 40.70
CA ASN A 196 0.59 24.39 39.38
C ASN A 196 1.97 25.08 39.25
N GLN A 197 2.51 24.98 38.03
CA GLN A 197 3.43 25.88 37.28
C GLN A 197 4.95 25.95 37.59
N LYS A 198 5.72 25.83 36.49
CA LYS A 198 7.19 25.96 36.38
C LYS A 198 7.55 27.37 35.89
N LEU A 199 8.55 27.99 36.53
CA LEU A 199 9.14 29.30 36.20
C LEU A 199 10.35 29.14 35.25
N PRO A 200 10.63 30.13 34.37
CA PRO A 200 11.74 30.10 33.40
C PRO A 200 13.11 30.47 34.01
N GLN A 201 14.18 29.91 33.44
CA GLN A 201 15.59 30.13 33.81
C GLN A 201 16.13 31.44 33.20
N GLN A 202 16.74 32.27 34.05
CA GLN A 202 17.43 33.53 33.76
C GLN A 202 18.94 33.26 33.62
N ARG A 203 19.49 33.55 32.44
CA ARG A 203 20.94 33.66 32.13
C ARG A 203 21.06 34.24 30.72
N VAL A 204 21.24 35.56 30.60
CA VAL A 204 22.21 36.29 29.73
C VAL A 204 22.14 37.79 30.09
N GLU A 205 22.28 38.15 31.38
CA GLU A 205 22.57 39.54 31.82
C GLU A 205 24.09 39.75 32.02
N GLU A 206 24.90 38.70 31.84
CA GLU A 206 26.37 38.75 31.99
C GLU A 206 27.09 39.35 30.76
N ASP A 207 26.48 39.33 29.57
CA ASP A 207 27.10 39.88 28.33
C ASP A 207 27.06 41.42 28.28
N ASP A 208 26.06 42.06 28.90
CA ASP A 208 25.91 43.53 28.85
C ASP A 208 26.85 44.24 29.84
N GLU A 209 27.14 43.65 31.00
CA GLU A 209 28.05 44.23 32.00
C GLU A 209 29.52 44.23 31.53
N GLU A 210 29.93 43.22 30.76
CA GLU A 210 31.31 43.09 30.27
C GLU A 210 31.63 44.10 29.14
N GLU A 211 30.63 44.45 28.31
CA GLU A 211 30.76 45.51 27.31
C GLU A 211 30.85 46.91 27.95
N GLU A 212 30.09 47.19 29.01
CA GLU A 212 30.16 48.46 29.74
C GLU A 212 31.53 48.66 30.41
N LEU A 213 32.08 47.61 31.03
CA LEU A 213 33.44 47.64 31.61
C LEU A 213 34.52 47.95 30.57
N ARG A 214 34.41 47.42 29.35
CA ARG A 214 35.37 47.72 28.27
C ARG A 214 35.29 49.17 27.80
N LYS A 215 34.08 49.74 27.69
CA LYS A 215 33.92 51.17 27.34
C LYS A 215 34.55 52.08 28.39
N LEU A 216 34.35 51.77 29.67
CA LEU A 216 34.88 52.57 30.77
C LEU A 216 36.41 52.51 30.86
N GLN A 217 37.02 51.36 30.54
CA GLN A 217 38.48 51.24 30.45
C GLN A 217 39.08 52.00 29.25
N ALA A 218 38.39 52.04 28.12
CA ALA A 218 38.83 52.79 26.94
C ALA A 218 38.77 54.32 27.14
N GLU A 219 37.84 54.79 27.96
CA GLU A 219 37.69 56.22 28.30
C GLU A 219 38.77 56.72 29.27
N MET A 220 39.28 55.87 30.17
CA MET A 220 40.36 56.24 31.09
C MET A 220 41.78 56.16 30.49
N ALA A 221 41.92 55.66 29.26
CA ALA A 221 43.19 55.50 28.58
C ALA A 221 43.47 56.59 27.50
N MET A 222 42.66 57.65 27.45
CA MET A 222 42.93 58.90 26.71
C MET A 222 43.17 60.07 27.66
#